data_AF-A0A7S0M5S9-F1
#
_entry.id   AF-A0A7S0M5S9-F1
#
_cell.length_a   1.000
_cell.length_b   1.000
_cell.length_c   1.000
_cell.angle_alpha   90.00
_cell.angle_beta   90.00
_cell.angle_gamma   90.00
#
_symmetry.space_group_name_H-M   'P 1'
#
loop_
_entity.id
_entity.type
_entity.pdbx_description
1 polymer ?
#
loop_
_entity_poly.entity_id
_entity_poly.type
_entity_poly.pdbx_seq_one_letter_code
_entity_poly.pdbx_strand_id
1 'polypeptide(L)'
;IAAGEDAEAQREAALFDRLKRRLASLGQHHYADFVKCLALYVQDVLTAGELVTVLEDMMGGPSTREVFEEFKQFLGFRQDPPFKYRANMPISEIDFTLSQTLGMSYKSLPKDYPLPACSGRTTLCETVLNDEWVSVPSGSEDYSYTHYRKNQYEESLFKCEDDRFELDMLIETNASAIRVIEPLLEEAERERGRSSKVNIGALRAMHLKAIERVYGDHGAEIIQHIKRAPRVALHVVLPRLRQKDDEWRKARRDMNKIWREVYKDNYYKSLDHRSFYFKQVDKKSLSTKAFQLEARAALENAVGGGAAAPAGAAGAEGGGGDGAE
;
A
#
# COMPACT_ATOMS: atom_id res chain seq x y z
N ILE A 1 3.18 -30.62 14.24
CA ILE A 1 3.18 -29.16 14.38
C ILE A 1 3.37 -28.80 15.86
N ALA A 2 2.44 -29.19 16.75
CA ALA A 2 2.57 -28.95 18.20
C ALA A 2 3.91 -29.40 18.85
N ALA A 3 4.45 -30.57 18.49
CA ALA A 3 5.72 -31.04 19.06
C ALA A 3 6.98 -30.26 18.61
N GLY A 4 6.89 -29.48 17.53
CA GLY A 4 7.97 -28.61 17.06
C GLY A 4 7.99 -27.26 17.77
N GLU A 5 6.79 -26.70 18.00
CA GLU A 5 6.60 -25.43 18.72
C GLU A 5 7.04 -25.53 20.19
N ASP A 6 6.75 -26.65 20.85
CA ASP A 6 7.20 -26.89 22.24
C ASP A 6 8.73 -26.98 22.36
N ALA A 7 9.42 -27.50 21.33
CA ALA A 7 10.87 -27.64 21.34
C ALA A 7 11.59 -26.29 21.07
N GLU A 8 10.98 -25.42 20.28
CA GLU A 8 11.48 -24.05 20.04
C GLU A 8 11.30 -23.18 21.28
N ALA A 9 10.12 -23.18 21.89
CA ALA A 9 9.85 -22.44 23.13
C ALA A 9 10.80 -22.83 24.28
N GLN A 10 11.15 -24.12 24.38
CA GLN A 10 12.13 -24.60 25.36
C GLN A 10 13.56 -24.09 25.10
N ARG A 11 13.96 -23.97 23.83
CA ARG A 11 15.26 -23.42 23.46
C ARG A 11 15.34 -21.92 23.75
N GLU A 12 14.26 -21.20 23.46
CA GLU A 12 14.13 -19.77 23.75
C GLU A 12 14.22 -19.50 25.26
N ALA A 13 13.44 -20.23 26.07
CA ALA A 13 13.49 -20.10 27.53
C ALA A 13 14.91 -20.36 28.07
N ALA A 14 15.60 -21.37 27.56
CA ALA A 14 16.97 -21.69 27.97
C ALA A 14 17.97 -20.57 27.62
N LEU A 15 17.80 -19.88 26.49
CA LEU A 15 18.60 -18.71 26.09
C LEU A 15 18.40 -17.55 27.08
N PHE A 16 17.15 -17.20 27.38
CA PHE A 16 16.84 -16.11 28.32
C PHE A 16 17.33 -16.40 29.74
N ASP A 17 17.32 -17.65 30.19
CA ASP A 17 17.89 -18.05 31.49
C ASP A 17 19.42 -17.95 31.53
N ARG A 18 20.11 -18.20 30.42
CA ARG A 18 21.56 -17.97 30.31
C ARG A 18 21.89 -16.49 30.31
N LEU A 19 21.16 -15.68 29.53
CA LEU A 19 21.28 -14.22 29.51
C LEU A 19 21.06 -13.65 30.91
N LYS A 20 19.97 -14.02 31.58
CA LYS A 20 19.65 -13.55 32.93
C LYS A 20 20.77 -13.83 33.93
N ARG A 21 21.31 -15.05 33.94
CA ARG A 21 22.42 -15.43 34.84
C ARG A 21 23.71 -14.64 34.54
N ARG A 22 24.04 -14.45 33.26
CA ARG A 22 25.23 -13.68 32.86
C ARG A 22 25.08 -12.20 33.19
N LEU A 23 23.95 -11.60 32.88
CA LEU A 23 23.67 -10.19 33.17
C LEU A 23 23.59 -9.92 34.67
N ALA A 24 22.98 -10.82 35.46
CA ALA A 24 22.97 -10.73 36.91
C ALA A 24 24.38 -10.84 37.53
N SER A 25 25.31 -11.55 36.87
CA SER A 25 26.70 -11.66 37.34
C SER A 25 27.56 -10.43 37.04
N LEU A 26 27.16 -9.58 36.09
CA LEU A 26 27.87 -8.33 35.75
C LEU A 26 27.49 -7.16 36.65
N GLY A 27 26.27 -7.16 37.20
CA GLY A 27 25.83 -6.15 38.16
C GLY A 27 24.32 -6.20 38.40
N GLN A 28 23.88 -5.60 39.51
CA GLN A 28 22.50 -5.72 39.99
C GLN A 28 21.44 -5.08 39.06
N HIS A 29 21.84 -4.15 38.19
CA HIS A 29 20.91 -3.39 37.34
C HIS A 29 20.92 -3.81 35.87
N HIS A 30 21.93 -4.54 35.38
CA HIS A 30 22.06 -4.89 33.96
C HIS A 30 20.90 -5.73 33.43
N TYR A 31 20.39 -6.67 34.22
CA TYR A 31 19.21 -7.44 33.80
C TYR A 31 17.94 -6.59 33.78
N ALA A 32 17.79 -5.65 34.71
CA ALA A 32 16.65 -4.73 34.72
C ALA A 32 16.68 -3.80 33.51
N ASP A 33 17.86 -3.30 33.13
CA ASP A 33 18.02 -2.44 31.96
C ASP A 33 17.84 -3.20 30.65
N PHE A 34 18.31 -4.45 30.56
CA PHE A 34 18.00 -5.36 29.43
C PHE A 34 16.49 -5.50 29.21
N VAL A 35 15.72 -5.74 30.29
CA VAL A 35 14.25 -5.86 30.21
C VAL A 35 13.60 -4.55 29.78
N LYS A 36 14.12 -3.39 30.20
CA LYS A 36 13.62 -2.08 29.73
C LYS A 36 13.85 -1.90 28.23
N CYS A 37 15.03 -2.25 27.71
CA CYS A 37 15.31 -2.16 26.28
C CYS A 37 14.36 -3.06 25.47
N LEU A 38 14.07 -4.28 25.94
CA LEU A 38 13.06 -5.14 25.34
C LEU A 38 11.65 -4.54 25.41
N ALA A 39 11.28 -3.93 26.54
CA ALA A 39 9.98 -3.27 26.67
C ALA A 39 9.83 -2.10 25.69
N LEU A 40 10.90 -1.31 25.48
CA LEU A 40 10.91 -0.24 24.48
C LEU A 40 10.81 -0.78 23.04
N TYR A 41 11.44 -1.91 22.75
CA TYR A 41 11.29 -2.59 21.46
C TYR A 41 9.86 -3.09 21.22
N VAL A 42 9.24 -3.72 22.23
CA VAL A 42 7.84 -4.20 22.14
C VAL A 42 6.83 -3.05 22.01
N GLN A 43 7.17 -1.87 22.52
CA GLN A 43 6.37 -0.65 22.39
C GLN A 43 6.65 0.12 21.07
N ASP A 44 7.41 -0.46 20.15
CA ASP A 44 7.83 0.15 18.87
C ASP A 44 8.58 1.49 19.04
N VAL A 45 9.22 1.70 20.21
CA VAL A 45 10.06 2.89 20.48
C VAL A 45 11.48 2.69 19.95
N LEU A 46 11.96 1.44 19.92
CA LEU A 46 13.27 1.08 19.35
C LEU A 46 13.08 0.12 18.18
N THR A 47 13.84 0.33 17.10
CA THR A 47 14.00 -0.66 16.04
C THR A 47 14.89 -1.82 16.49
N ALA A 48 14.85 -2.96 15.77
CA ALA A 48 15.69 -4.12 16.09
C ALA A 48 17.20 -3.80 16.05
N GLY A 49 17.63 -2.90 15.16
CA GLY A 49 19.02 -2.47 15.08
C GLY A 49 19.44 -1.56 16.23
N GLU A 50 18.59 -0.59 16.59
CA GLU A 50 18.85 0.28 17.75
C GLU A 50 18.87 -0.52 19.06
N LEU A 51 17.99 -1.51 19.20
CA LEU A 51 17.99 -2.44 20.32
C LEU A 51 19.35 -3.15 20.45
N VAL A 52 19.85 -3.72 19.36
CA VAL A 52 21.14 -4.43 19.38
C VAL A 52 22.28 -3.49 19.74
N THR A 53 22.37 -2.30 19.13
CA THR A 53 23.42 -1.31 19.42
C THR A 53 23.41 -0.87 20.88
N VAL A 54 22.24 -0.55 21.44
CA VAL A 54 22.11 -0.12 22.85
C VAL A 54 22.54 -1.25 23.79
N LEU A 55 22.13 -2.49 23.49
CA LEU A 55 22.49 -3.64 24.30
C LEU A 55 23.98 -4.00 24.19
N GLU A 56 24.61 -3.81 23.02
CA GLU A 56 26.06 -3.97 22.84
C GLU A 56 26.85 -2.93 23.64
N ASP A 57 26.45 -1.66 23.58
CA ASP A 57 27.14 -0.60 24.32
C ASP A 57 26.99 -0.77 25.83
N MET A 58 25.82 -1.23 26.30
CA MET A 58 25.54 -1.41 27.72
C MET A 58 26.12 -2.70 28.31
N MET A 59 26.27 -3.76 27.51
CA MET A 59 26.52 -5.12 28.00
C MET A 59 27.50 -5.94 27.13
N GLY A 60 28.12 -5.34 26.13
CA GLY A 60 29.09 -5.94 25.21
C GLY A 60 30.46 -6.15 25.85
N GLY A 61 30.53 -7.12 26.76
CA GLY A 61 31.78 -7.61 27.34
C GLY A 61 32.27 -8.90 26.66
N PRO A 62 33.55 -9.25 26.77
CA PRO A 62 34.07 -10.54 26.28
C PRO A 62 33.35 -11.75 26.88
N SER A 63 32.80 -11.62 28.09
CA SER A 63 32.11 -12.67 28.85
C SER A 63 30.64 -12.90 28.44
N THR A 64 30.03 -11.95 27.71
CA THR A 64 28.63 -12.01 27.26
C THR A 64 28.50 -12.22 25.76
N ARG A 65 29.59 -12.05 25.01
CA ARG A 65 29.63 -12.12 23.54
C ARG A 65 28.95 -13.36 22.96
N GLU A 66 29.23 -14.55 23.49
CA GLU A 66 28.65 -15.80 22.98
C GLU A 66 27.12 -15.83 23.10
N VAL A 67 26.60 -15.46 24.26
CA VAL A 67 25.16 -15.45 24.52
C VAL A 67 24.47 -14.32 23.76
N PHE A 68 25.18 -13.22 23.54
CA PHE A 68 24.65 -12.07 22.81
C PHE A 68 24.59 -12.30 21.30
N GLU A 69 25.55 -13.04 20.72
CA GLU A 69 25.46 -13.49 19.32
C GLU A 69 24.28 -14.46 19.10
N GLU A 70 24.03 -15.37 20.05
CA GLU A 70 22.86 -16.25 19.99
C GLU A 70 21.55 -15.44 20.09
N PHE A 71 21.53 -14.37 20.89
CA PHE A 71 20.41 -13.44 20.98
C PHE A 71 20.18 -12.63 19.69
N LYS A 72 21.25 -12.16 19.03
CA LYS A 72 21.14 -11.51 17.71
C LYS A 72 20.57 -12.45 16.66
N GLN A 73 21.02 -13.70 16.65
CA GLN A 73 20.47 -14.73 15.75
C GLN A 73 18.99 -14.98 16.04
N PHE A 74 18.60 -15.03 17.32
CA PHE A 74 17.21 -15.16 17.74
C PHE A 74 16.33 -13.99 17.26
N LEU A 75 16.82 -12.75 17.37
CA LEU A 75 16.12 -11.56 16.85
C LEU A 75 16.06 -11.51 15.32
N GLY A 76 16.68 -12.46 14.60
CA GLY A 76 16.83 -12.38 13.15
C GLY A 76 17.71 -11.20 12.72
N PHE A 77 18.50 -10.64 13.63
CA PHE A 77 19.40 -9.55 13.36
C PHE A 77 20.58 -10.06 12.52
N ARG A 78 20.41 -9.99 11.20
CA ARG A 78 21.54 -10.02 10.28
C ARG A 78 22.30 -8.73 10.49
N GLN A 79 23.59 -8.82 10.85
CA GLN A 79 24.50 -7.69 10.69
C GLN A 79 24.22 -7.08 9.33
N ASP A 80 23.97 -5.77 9.32
CA ASP A 80 23.86 -5.04 8.07
C ASP A 80 25.07 -5.43 7.22
N PRO A 81 24.85 -5.87 5.96
CA PRO A 81 25.97 -6.20 5.11
C PRO A 81 26.95 -5.01 5.13
N PRO A 82 28.26 -5.24 5.03
CA PRO A 82 29.26 -4.15 5.04
C PRO A 82 29.10 -3.16 3.86
N PHE A 83 28.08 -3.38 3.02
CA PHE A 83 27.75 -2.61 1.85
C PHE A 83 26.62 -1.63 2.16
N LYS A 84 26.78 -0.38 1.72
CA LYS A 84 25.82 0.73 1.86
C LYS A 84 24.42 0.38 1.31
N TYR A 85 24.32 -0.58 0.39
CA TYR A 85 23.08 -0.95 -0.30
C TYR A 85 22.68 -2.39 -0.01
N ARG A 86 21.36 -2.63 0.14
CA ARG A 86 20.77 -3.97 0.28
C ARG A 86 20.04 -4.34 -1.00
N ALA A 87 20.03 -5.62 -1.38
CA ALA A 87 19.40 -6.10 -2.62
C ALA A 87 17.87 -5.84 -2.68
N ASN A 88 17.27 -5.62 -1.52
CA ASN A 88 15.86 -5.34 -1.27
C ASN A 88 15.59 -3.85 -0.97
N MET A 89 16.58 -2.98 -1.15
CA MET A 89 16.41 -1.53 -1.03
C MET A 89 15.60 -1.00 -2.23
N PRO A 90 14.55 -0.20 -2.00
CA PRO A 90 13.82 0.44 -3.09
C PRO A 90 14.75 1.33 -3.91
N ILE A 91 14.54 1.36 -5.24
CA ILE A 91 15.34 2.19 -6.17
C ILE A 91 15.32 3.67 -5.75
N SER A 92 14.21 4.15 -5.18
CA SER A 92 14.05 5.52 -4.69
C SER A 92 14.98 5.90 -3.54
N GLU A 93 15.49 4.92 -2.79
CA GLU A 93 16.38 5.15 -1.65
C GLU A 93 17.86 5.03 -2.05
N ILE A 94 18.14 4.57 -3.27
CA ILE A 94 19.52 4.45 -3.77
C ILE A 94 20.05 5.83 -4.14
N ASP A 95 21.22 6.14 -3.62
CA ASP A 95 21.95 7.36 -3.93
C ASP A 95 22.70 7.22 -5.26
N PHE A 96 22.17 7.86 -6.30
CA PHE A 96 22.73 7.90 -7.65
C PHE A 96 23.62 9.12 -7.93
N THR A 97 24.00 9.90 -6.93
CA THR A 97 24.77 11.15 -7.13
C THR A 97 26.10 10.94 -7.84
N LEU A 98 26.75 9.80 -7.60
CA LEU A 98 28.03 9.41 -8.21
C LEU A 98 27.89 8.39 -9.37
N SER A 99 26.65 8.04 -9.73
CA SER A 99 26.38 7.05 -10.79
C SER A 99 26.48 7.65 -12.18
N GLN A 100 26.81 6.82 -13.17
CA GLN A 100 26.76 7.22 -14.57
C GLN A 100 25.30 7.40 -15.00
N THR A 101 25.03 8.44 -15.77
CA THR A 101 23.68 8.75 -16.28
C THR A 101 23.66 8.60 -17.80
N LEU A 102 22.69 7.86 -18.32
CA LEU A 102 22.43 7.71 -19.74
C LEU A 102 21.08 8.35 -20.06
N GLY A 103 21.12 9.51 -20.73
CA GLY A 103 19.92 10.31 -20.95
C GLY A 103 19.33 10.84 -19.63
N MET A 104 18.02 11.09 -19.62
CA MET A 104 17.34 11.68 -18.46
C MET A 104 16.97 10.66 -17.40
N SER A 105 16.51 9.47 -17.82
CA SER A 105 15.85 8.49 -16.92
C SER A 105 16.67 7.24 -16.62
N TYR A 106 17.82 6.99 -17.27
CA TYR A 106 18.61 5.80 -16.97
C TYR A 106 19.86 6.15 -16.17
N LYS A 107 20.08 5.43 -15.06
CA LYS A 107 21.25 5.57 -14.19
C LYS A 107 21.88 4.22 -13.92
N SER A 108 23.22 4.18 -13.83
CA SER A 108 23.93 2.98 -13.44
C SER A 108 23.79 2.72 -11.95
N LEU A 109 23.64 1.47 -11.54
CA LEU A 109 23.70 1.08 -10.14
C LEU A 109 25.10 1.38 -9.57
N PRO A 110 25.19 1.76 -8.29
CA PRO A 110 26.47 1.87 -7.61
C PRO A 110 27.25 0.55 -7.68
N LYS A 111 28.58 0.61 -7.78
CA LYS A 111 29.44 -0.59 -7.88
C LYS A 111 29.33 -1.52 -6.68
N ASP A 112 28.98 -0.97 -5.52
CA ASP A 112 28.81 -1.71 -4.27
C ASP A 112 27.37 -2.26 -4.08
N TYR A 113 26.51 -2.11 -5.10
CA TYR A 113 25.16 -2.65 -5.05
C TYR A 113 25.17 -4.19 -5.17
N PRO A 114 24.59 -4.93 -4.23
CA PRO A 114 24.62 -6.38 -4.26
C PRO A 114 23.70 -6.93 -5.35
N LEU A 115 24.27 -7.56 -6.36
CA LEU A 115 23.52 -8.26 -7.39
C LEU A 115 23.01 -9.61 -6.83
N PRO A 116 21.70 -9.91 -6.92
CA PRO A 116 21.16 -11.17 -6.43
C PRO A 116 21.67 -12.36 -7.26
N ALA A 117 22.08 -13.43 -6.58
CA ALA A 117 22.51 -14.65 -7.23
C ALA A 117 21.30 -15.35 -7.91
N CYS A 118 21.39 -15.59 -9.22
CA CYS A 118 20.36 -16.27 -10.00
C CYS A 118 20.90 -17.60 -10.54
N SER A 119 20.50 -18.72 -9.94
CA SER A 119 20.96 -20.07 -10.33
C SER A 119 20.41 -20.55 -11.67
N GLY A 120 19.43 -19.85 -12.25
CA GLY A 120 18.80 -20.20 -13.53
C GLY A 120 19.37 -19.46 -14.74
N ARG A 121 20.46 -18.70 -14.58
CA ARG A 121 21.00 -17.86 -15.65
C ARG A 121 21.73 -18.72 -16.70
N THR A 122 21.39 -18.54 -17.98
CA THR A 122 22.05 -19.19 -19.12
C THR A 122 23.02 -18.22 -19.81
N THR A 123 23.88 -18.71 -20.70
CA THR A 123 24.86 -17.88 -21.45
C THR A 123 24.19 -16.77 -22.26
N LEU A 124 22.98 -17.01 -22.78
CA LEU A 124 22.20 -15.97 -23.47
C LEU A 124 21.68 -14.90 -22.50
N CYS A 125 21.36 -15.27 -21.26
CA CYS A 125 20.90 -14.33 -20.25
C CYS A 125 22.02 -13.38 -19.80
N GLU A 126 23.28 -13.80 -19.85
CA GLU A 126 24.43 -12.93 -19.57
C GLU A 126 24.65 -11.86 -20.64
N THR A 127 24.25 -12.11 -21.89
CA THR A 127 24.46 -11.15 -22.99
C THR A 127 23.30 -10.18 -23.19
N VAL A 128 22.08 -10.55 -22.79
CA VAL A 128 20.86 -9.77 -23.10
C VAL A 128 20.26 -9.08 -21.87
N LEU A 129 20.39 -9.65 -20.67
CA LEU A 129 19.75 -9.08 -19.48
C LEU A 129 20.58 -7.95 -18.89
N ASN A 130 19.88 -6.88 -18.51
CA ASN A 130 20.46 -5.71 -17.88
C ASN A 130 20.55 -5.92 -16.35
N ASP A 131 21.77 -5.93 -15.82
CA ASP A 131 22.04 -6.00 -14.38
C ASP A 131 22.58 -4.69 -13.80
N GLU A 132 22.99 -3.75 -14.66
CA GLU A 132 23.80 -2.58 -14.25
C GLU A 132 23.02 -1.28 -14.29
N TRP A 133 21.98 -1.16 -15.13
CA TRP A 133 21.24 0.08 -15.33
C TRP A 133 19.83 -0.03 -14.78
N VAL A 134 19.35 1.05 -14.16
CA VAL A 134 17.97 1.15 -13.69
C VAL A 134 17.31 2.38 -14.29
N SER A 135 16.00 2.28 -14.52
CA SER A 135 15.17 3.42 -14.87
C SER A 135 14.80 4.16 -13.59
N VAL A 136 15.28 5.38 -13.47
CA VAL A 136 14.94 6.33 -12.42
C VAL A 136 14.01 7.37 -13.04
N PRO A 137 12.79 7.55 -12.51
CA PRO A 137 11.91 8.60 -13.01
C PRO A 137 12.62 9.96 -12.88
N SER A 138 12.49 10.77 -13.93
CA SER A 138 13.26 12.02 -14.13
C SER A 138 12.32 13.18 -14.44
N GLY A 139 11.12 13.12 -13.88
CA GLY A 139 10.07 14.12 -14.07
C GLY A 139 9.84 14.93 -12.80
N SER A 140 9.20 16.09 -12.94
CA SER A 140 8.62 16.84 -11.81
C SER A 140 7.47 16.09 -11.11
N GLU A 141 7.13 14.88 -11.59
CA GLU A 141 6.15 13.97 -11.00
C GLU A 141 6.64 13.29 -9.71
N ASP A 142 7.96 13.28 -9.46
CA ASP A 142 8.56 12.61 -8.29
C ASP A 142 8.58 13.47 -7.02
N TYR A 143 8.33 14.77 -7.12
CA TYR A 143 8.09 15.60 -5.95
C TYR A 143 6.62 15.52 -5.56
N SER A 144 6.32 14.45 -4.83
CA SER A 144 5.07 14.18 -4.15
C SER A 144 3.91 13.74 -5.05
N TYR A 145 3.47 12.52 -4.80
CA TYR A 145 2.07 12.10 -4.96
C TYR A 145 1.10 12.92 -4.06
N THR A 146 1.48 14.11 -3.55
CA THR A 146 0.57 14.98 -2.80
C THR A 146 -0.34 15.72 -3.79
N HIS A 147 -1.41 15.01 -4.12
CA HIS A 147 -2.58 15.47 -4.86
C HIS A 147 -2.33 15.89 -6.31
N TYR A 148 -2.47 14.91 -7.21
CA TYR A 148 -3.37 15.16 -8.34
C TYR A 148 -4.64 15.76 -7.72
N ARG A 149 -4.87 17.07 -7.90
CA ARG A 149 -6.13 17.70 -7.47
C ARG A 149 -7.19 17.19 -8.42
N LYS A 150 -7.69 16.00 -8.11
CA LYS A 150 -8.74 15.33 -8.86
C LYS A 150 -9.91 16.28 -8.97
N ASN A 151 -10.40 16.43 -10.18
CA ASN A 151 -11.58 17.26 -10.40
C ASN A 151 -12.77 16.58 -9.71
N GLN A 152 -13.70 17.33 -9.12
CA GLN A 152 -14.89 16.76 -8.47
C GLN A 152 -15.67 15.82 -9.41
N TYR A 153 -15.72 16.15 -10.70
CA TYR A 153 -16.36 15.32 -11.72
C TYR A 153 -15.56 14.03 -11.97
N GLU A 154 -14.24 14.08 -11.91
CA GLU A 154 -13.34 12.93 -12.04
C GLU A 154 -13.46 11.99 -10.83
N GLU A 155 -13.50 12.54 -9.61
CA GLU A 155 -13.79 11.76 -8.40
C GLU A 155 -15.15 11.05 -8.47
N SER A 156 -16.16 11.71 -9.06
CA SER A 156 -17.48 11.12 -9.25
C SER A 156 -17.45 9.94 -10.23
N LEU A 157 -16.64 10.04 -11.30
CA LEU A 157 -16.42 8.93 -12.23
C LEU A 157 -15.67 7.78 -11.58
N PHE A 158 -14.62 8.05 -10.80
CA PHE A 158 -13.87 7.00 -10.11
C PHE A 158 -14.72 6.25 -9.10
N LYS A 159 -15.50 6.96 -8.27
CA LYS A 159 -16.46 6.32 -7.35
C LYS A 159 -17.46 5.45 -8.11
N CYS A 160 -17.96 5.95 -9.24
CA CYS A 160 -18.89 5.21 -10.08
C CYS A 160 -18.27 3.93 -10.65
N GLU A 161 -17.00 3.96 -11.05
CA GLU A 161 -16.28 2.79 -11.57
C GLU A 161 -15.96 1.79 -10.45
N ASP A 162 -15.54 2.27 -9.26
CA ASP A 162 -15.31 1.42 -8.09
C ASP A 162 -16.60 0.70 -7.67
N ASP A 163 -17.73 1.42 -7.58
CA ASP A 163 -19.05 0.83 -7.26
C ASP A 163 -19.45 -0.25 -8.27
N ARG A 164 -19.17 0.00 -9.56
CA ARG A 164 -19.46 -0.94 -10.64
C ARG A 164 -18.59 -2.19 -10.54
N PHE A 165 -17.30 -1.99 -10.35
CA PHE A 165 -16.33 -3.06 -10.18
C PHE A 165 -16.70 -3.95 -9.00
N GLU A 166 -16.99 -3.36 -7.83
CA GLU A 166 -17.38 -4.11 -6.63
C GLU A 166 -18.64 -4.96 -6.88
N LEU A 167 -19.68 -4.38 -7.50
CA LEU A 167 -20.90 -5.14 -7.79
C LEU A 167 -20.67 -6.28 -8.79
N ASP A 168 -19.90 -6.04 -9.86
CA ASP A 168 -19.59 -7.08 -10.84
C ASP A 168 -18.69 -8.17 -10.25
N MET A 169 -17.72 -7.82 -9.40
CA MET A 169 -16.88 -8.76 -8.66
C MET A 169 -17.70 -9.65 -7.72
N LEU A 170 -18.69 -9.08 -7.02
CA LEU A 170 -19.61 -9.83 -6.17
C LEU A 170 -20.45 -10.83 -6.98
N ILE A 171 -21.03 -10.37 -8.10
CA ILE A 171 -21.84 -11.23 -8.97
C ILE A 171 -21.00 -12.36 -9.57
N GLU A 172 -19.81 -12.08 -10.10
CA GLU A 172 -19.01 -13.12 -10.75
C GLU A 172 -18.44 -14.13 -9.73
N THR A 173 -18.04 -13.66 -8.55
CA THR A 173 -17.57 -14.55 -7.48
C THR A 173 -18.68 -15.49 -7.00
N ASN A 174 -19.91 -14.99 -6.89
CA ASN A 174 -21.09 -15.78 -6.53
C ASN A 174 -21.52 -16.74 -7.64
N ALA A 175 -21.60 -16.26 -8.88
CA ALA A 175 -21.91 -17.10 -10.04
C ALA A 175 -20.88 -18.22 -10.20
N SER A 176 -19.59 -17.94 -9.96
CA SER A 176 -18.52 -18.94 -9.94
C SER A 176 -18.77 -20.01 -8.86
N ALA A 177 -19.18 -19.63 -7.65
CA ALA A 177 -19.54 -20.58 -6.60
C ALA A 177 -20.75 -21.45 -7.01
N ILE A 178 -21.79 -20.87 -7.61
CA ILE A 178 -22.96 -21.61 -8.12
C ILE A 178 -22.55 -22.64 -9.18
N ARG A 179 -21.74 -22.25 -10.17
CA ARG A 179 -21.26 -23.13 -11.25
C ARG A 179 -20.48 -24.35 -10.74
N VAL A 180 -19.85 -24.25 -9.57
CA VAL A 180 -19.12 -25.37 -8.95
C VAL A 180 -20.02 -26.20 -8.04
N ILE A 181 -20.89 -25.57 -7.24
CA ILE A 181 -21.74 -26.26 -6.27
C ILE A 181 -22.83 -27.09 -6.96
N GLU A 182 -23.41 -26.58 -8.04
CA GLU A 182 -24.50 -27.23 -8.77
C GLU A 182 -24.13 -28.64 -9.28
N PRO A 183 -23.05 -28.85 -10.06
CA PRO A 183 -22.68 -30.19 -10.51
C PRO A 183 -22.25 -31.11 -9.36
N LEU A 184 -21.61 -30.58 -8.31
CA LEU A 184 -21.24 -31.37 -7.13
C LEU A 184 -22.46 -31.93 -6.40
N LEU A 185 -23.55 -31.16 -6.34
CA LEU A 185 -24.79 -31.60 -5.72
C LEU A 185 -25.52 -32.63 -6.58
N GLU A 186 -25.59 -32.40 -7.89
CA GLU A 186 -26.18 -33.36 -8.84
C GLU A 186 -25.47 -34.72 -8.84
N GLU A 187 -24.13 -34.73 -8.77
CA GLU A 187 -23.33 -35.96 -8.68
C GLU A 187 -23.61 -36.70 -7.37
N ALA A 188 -23.66 -35.98 -6.25
CA ALA A 188 -23.97 -36.54 -4.93
C ALA A 188 -25.42 -37.05 -4.80
N GLU A 189 -26.35 -36.52 -5.61
CA GLU A 189 -27.73 -37.01 -5.69
C GLU A 189 -27.85 -38.30 -6.53
N ARG A 190 -27.11 -38.39 -7.65
CA ARG A 190 -27.07 -39.60 -8.49
C ARG A 190 -26.52 -40.79 -7.72
N GLU A 191 -25.49 -40.57 -6.91
CA GLU A 191 -24.95 -41.58 -6.00
C GLU A 191 -25.89 -41.77 -4.79
N ARG A 192 -26.93 -42.61 -4.96
CA ARG A 192 -27.95 -42.93 -3.93
C ARG A 192 -27.43 -43.56 -2.62
N GLY A 193 -26.12 -43.66 -2.41
CA GLY A 193 -25.53 -44.14 -1.17
C GLY A 193 -25.45 -43.04 -0.10
N ARG A 194 -25.78 -43.37 1.16
CA ARG A 194 -25.61 -42.47 2.33
C ARG A 194 -24.15 -42.04 2.57
N SER A 195 -23.20 -42.65 1.86
CA SER A 195 -21.75 -42.39 1.94
C SER A 195 -21.19 -41.72 0.67
N SER A 196 -22.02 -41.19 -0.23
CA SER A 196 -21.50 -40.38 -1.34
C SER A 196 -20.82 -39.14 -0.76
N LYS A 197 -19.48 -39.11 -0.85
CA LYS A 197 -18.65 -38.05 -0.31
C LYS A 197 -18.60 -36.94 -1.35
N VAL A 198 -19.29 -35.83 -1.08
CA VAL A 198 -19.15 -34.62 -1.88
C VAL A 198 -17.68 -34.22 -1.89
N ASN A 199 -17.10 -34.01 -3.08
CA ASN A 199 -15.72 -33.57 -3.21
C ASN A 199 -15.58 -32.10 -2.83
N ILE A 200 -15.37 -31.83 -1.53
CA ILE A 200 -15.15 -30.48 -1.00
C ILE A 200 -13.88 -29.83 -1.59
N GLY A 201 -12.91 -30.61 -2.06
CA GLY A 201 -11.67 -30.10 -2.65
C GLY A 201 -11.89 -29.29 -3.93
N ALA A 202 -13.04 -29.44 -4.59
CA ALA A 202 -13.44 -28.60 -5.72
C ALA A 202 -13.74 -27.14 -5.30
N LEU A 203 -14.07 -26.90 -4.02
CA LEU A 203 -14.34 -25.56 -3.50
C LEU A 203 -13.05 -24.82 -3.14
N ARG A 204 -12.62 -23.92 -4.02
CA ARG A 204 -11.53 -22.96 -3.79
C ARG A 204 -11.91 -21.87 -2.77
N ALA A 205 -10.90 -21.18 -2.25
CA ALA A 205 -11.05 -20.09 -1.28
C ALA A 205 -12.03 -18.99 -1.74
N MET A 206 -12.05 -18.66 -3.04
CA MET A 206 -12.99 -17.67 -3.58
C MET A 206 -14.46 -18.09 -3.44
N HIS A 207 -14.77 -19.38 -3.61
CA HIS A 207 -16.13 -19.90 -3.49
C HIS A 207 -16.58 -19.90 -2.04
N LEU A 208 -15.69 -20.27 -1.11
CA LEU A 208 -15.96 -20.19 0.33
C LEU A 208 -16.19 -18.75 0.79
N LYS A 209 -15.38 -17.79 0.32
CA LYS A 209 -15.60 -16.36 0.59
C LYS A 209 -16.93 -15.84 0.02
N ALA A 210 -17.37 -16.36 -1.14
CA ALA A 210 -18.68 -16.03 -1.69
C ALA A 210 -19.82 -16.42 -0.74
N ILE A 211 -19.76 -17.65 -0.22
CA ILE A 211 -20.74 -18.20 0.71
C ILE A 211 -20.70 -17.43 2.04
N GLU A 212 -19.51 -17.25 2.61
CA GLU A 212 -19.33 -16.52 3.86
C GLU A 212 -19.95 -15.12 3.79
N ARG A 213 -19.72 -14.40 2.68
CA ARG A 213 -20.31 -13.09 2.44
C ARG A 213 -21.84 -13.08 2.39
N VAL A 214 -22.45 -14.09 1.76
CA VAL A 214 -23.92 -14.18 1.65
C VAL A 214 -24.58 -14.41 3.02
N TYR A 215 -23.88 -15.05 3.94
CA TYR A 215 -24.37 -15.36 5.29
C TYR A 215 -23.89 -14.36 6.37
N GLY A 216 -23.01 -13.41 6.04
CA GLY A 216 -22.56 -12.36 6.95
C GLY A 216 -21.94 -12.95 8.22
N ASP A 217 -22.45 -12.56 9.38
CA ASP A 217 -21.95 -13.00 10.69
C ASP A 217 -22.00 -14.52 10.89
N HIS A 218 -22.99 -15.19 10.27
CA HIS A 218 -23.12 -16.65 10.30
C HIS A 218 -22.28 -17.36 9.24
N GLY A 219 -21.50 -16.62 8.44
CA GLY A 219 -20.70 -17.15 7.35
C GLY A 219 -19.72 -18.22 7.80
N ALA A 220 -18.96 -17.95 8.87
CA ALA A 220 -17.98 -18.89 9.41
C ALA A 220 -18.60 -20.23 9.85
N GLU A 221 -19.78 -20.19 10.48
CA GLU A 221 -20.54 -21.37 10.90
C GLU A 221 -20.98 -22.20 9.68
N ILE A 222 -21.49 -21.55 8.63
CA ILE A 222 -21.88 -22.23 7.39
C ILE A 222 -20.68 -22.89 6.71
N ILE A 223 -19.51 -22.26 6.69
CA ILE A 223 -18.29 -22.89 6.17
C ILE A 223 -17.92 -24.14 6.98
N GLN A 224 -18.07 -24.11 8.31
CA GLN A 224 -17.87 -25.31 9.14
C GLN A 224 -18.90 -26.41 8.82
N HIS A 225 -20.17 -26.05 8.61
CA HIS A 225 -21.20 -27.00 8.21
C HIS A 225 -20.94 -27.63 6.84
N ILE A 226 -20.43 -26.86 5.87
CA ILE A 226 -19.99 -27.39 4.56
C ILE A 226 -18.86 -28.42 4.76
N LYS A 227 -17.91 -28.17 5.66
CA LYS A 227 -16.82 -29.12 5.96
C LYS A 227 -17.31 -30.40 6.65
N ARG A 228 -18.28 -30.30 7.57
CA ARG A 228 -18.79 -31.43 8.36
C ARG A 228 -19.82 -32.28 7.62
N ALA A 229 -20.77 -31.62 6.95
CA ALA A 229 -21.91 -32.24 6.29
C ALA A 229 -22.17 -31.55 4.94
N PRO A 230 -21.27 -31.71 3.95
CA PRO A 230 -21.28 -30.95 2.70
C PRO A 230 -22.59 -31.09 1.93
N ARG A 231 -23.11 -32.32 1.79
CA ARG A 231 -24.36 -32.56 1.05
C ARG A 231 -25.52 -31.74 1.62
N VAL A 232 -25.76 -31.87 2.92
CA VAL A 232 -26.87 -31.18 3.60
C VAL A 232 -26.69 -29.67 3.56
N ALA A 233 -25.48 -29.18 3.83
CA ALA A 233 -25.19 -27.76 3.80
C ALA A 233 -25.36 -27.16 2.39
N LEU A 234 -24.86 -27.83 1.34
CA LEU A 234 -24.94 -27.33 -0.03
C LEU A 234 -26.37 -27.28 -0.58
N HIS A 235 -27.26 -28.20 -0.16
CA HIS A 235 -28.69 -28.11 -0.48
C HIS A 235 -29.36 -26.84 0.08
N VAL A 236 -28.86 -26.30 1.19
CA VAL A 236 -29.38 -25.06 1.79
C VAL A 236 -28.71 -23.83 1.17
N VAL A 237 -27.40 -23.92 0.94
CA VAL A 237 -26.59 -22.81 0.42
C VAL A 237 -26.91 -22.51 -1.04
N LEU A 238 -27.06 -23.52 -1.91
CA LEU A 238 -27.25 -23.32 -3.35
C LEU A 238 -28.50 -22.49 -3.69
N PRO A 239 -29.70 -22.77 -3.16
CA PRO A 239 -30.87 -21.92 -3.38
C PRO A 239 -30.67 -20.48 -2.90
N ARG A 240 -29.95 -20.30 -1.79
CA ARG A 240 -29.67 -18.98 -1.23
C ARG A 240 -28.70 -18.18 -2.11
N LEU A 241 -27.66 -18.81 -2.64
CA LEU A 241 -26.73 -18.17 -3.58
C LEU A 241 -27.45 -17.74 -4.87
N ARG A 242 -28.37 -18.57 -5.40
CA ARG A 242 -29.19 -18.23 -6.57
C ARG A 242 -30.10 -17.04 -6.32
N GLN A 243 -30.82 -17.06 -5.19
CA GLN A 243 -31.66 -15.93 -4.79
C GLN A 243 -30.85 -14.63 -4.73
N LYS A 244 -29.66 -14.66 -4.12
CA LYS A 244 -28.78 -13.49 -4.05
C LYS A 244 -28.22 -13.08 -5.40
N ASP A 245 -27.92 -14.02 -6.29
CA ASP A 245 -27.50 -13.74 -7.66
C ASP A 245 -28.56 -12.94 -8.42
N ASP A 246 -29.83 -13.35 -8.32
CA ASP A 246 -30.95 -12.67 -8.97
C ASP A 246 -31.18 -11.26 -8.39
N GLU A 247 -31.10 -11.12 -7.07
CA GLU A 247 -31.17 -9.83 -6.37
C GLU A 247 -30.06 -8.88 -6.85
N TRP A 248 -28.81 -9.35 -6.90
CA TRP A 248 -27.68 -8.54 -7.34
C TRP A 248 -27.70 -8.22 -8.84
N ARG A 249 -28.13 -9.15 -9.70
CA ARG A 249 -28.33 -8.87 -11.13
C ARG A 249 -29.44 -7.86 -11.36
N LYS A 250 -30.50 -7.88 -10.54
CA LYS A 250 -31.53 -6.84 -10.55
C LYS A 250 -30.95 -5.49 -10.13
N ALA A 251 -30.23 -5.45 -9.01
CA ALA A 251 -29.57 -4.23 -8.54
C ALA A 251 -28.62 -3.65 -9.60
N ARG A 252 -27.83 -4.49 -10.29
CA ARG A 252 -26.95 -4.06 -11.39
C ARG A 252 -27.71 -3.42 -12.54
N ARG A 253 -28.89 -3.93 -12.90
CA ARG A 253 -29.73 -3.32 -13.95
C ARG A 253 -30.21 -1.92 -13.57
N ASP A 254 -30.53 -1.72 -12.29
CA ASP A 254 -30.97 -0.42 -11.79
C ASP A 254 -29.78 0.56 -11.66
N MET A 255 -28.64 0.08 -11.14
CA MET A 255 -27.40 0.87 -11.04
C MET A 255 -26.84 1.28 -12.40
N ASN A 256 -26.90 0.43 -13.42
CA ASN A 256 -26.46 0.77 -14.78
C ASN A 256 -27.18 2.00 -15.36
N LYS A 257 -28.41 2.29 -14.94
CA LYS A 257 -29.11 3.51 -15.36
C LYS A 257 -28.49 4.74 -14.69
N ILE A 258 -28.23 4.65 -13.39
CA ILE A 258 -27.63 5.72 -12.59
C ILE A 258 -26.20 6.00 -13.07
N TRP A 259 -25.37 4.95 -13.21
CA TRP A 259 -24.00 5.08 -13.69
C TRP A 259 -23.93 5.73 -15.07
N ARG A 260 -24.88 5.42 -15.98
CA ARG A 260 -24.93 6.08 -17.29
C ARG A 260 -25.16 7.60 -17.18
N GLU A 261 -26.09 8.03 -16.33
CA GLU A 261 -26.34 9.47 -16.12
C GLU A 261 -25.13 10.14 -15.45
N VAL A 262 -24.50 9.48 -14.46
CA VAL A 262 -23.26 9.97 -13.84
C VAL A 262 -22.17 10.16 -14.89
N TYR A 263 -21.92 9.18 -15.76
CA TYR A 263 -20.93 9.31 -16.82
C TYR A 263 -21.25 10.45 -17.78
N LYS A 264 -22.51 10.56 -18.21
CA LYS A 264 -22.95 11.63 -19.11
C LYS A 264 -22.76 13.03 -18.51
N ASP A 265 -23.08 13.22 -17.25
CA ASP A 265 -23.03 14.53 -16.58
C ASP A 265 -21.61 14.97 -16.18
N ASN A 266 -20.70 14.00 -16.01
CA ASN A 266 -19.37 14.22 -15.45
C ASN A 266 -18.24 14.10 -16.48
N TYR A 267 -18.38 13.30 -17.55
CA TYR A 267 -17.28 12.97 -18.48
C TYR A 267 -16.61 14.20 -19.11
N TYR A 268 -17.37 15.09 -19.75
CA TYR A 268 -16.76 16.26 -20.39
C TYR A 268 -16.18 17.25 -19.38
N LYS A 269 -16.78 17.32 -18.19
CA LYS A 269 -16.33 18.23 -17.13
C LYS A 269 -15.09 17.71 -16.43
N SER A 270 -14.90 16.39 -16.35
CA SER A 270 -13.73 15.79 -15.72
C SER A 270 -12.45 16.07 -16.49
N LEU A 271 -12.52 16.26 -17.81
CA LEU A 271 -11.38 16.61 -18.68
C LEU A 271 -10.86 18.04 -18.46
N ASP A 272 -11.61 18.89 -17.76
CA ASP A 272 -11.26 20.29 -17.51
C ASP A 272 -10.65 20.48 -16.12
N HIS A 273 -9.33 20.43 -16.03
CA HIS A 273 -8.59 20.59 -14.77
C HIS A 273 -8.21 22.05 -14.44
N ARG A 274 -8.44 23.01 -15.35
CA ARG A 274 -7.98 24.40 -15.21
C ARG A 274 -9.12 25.40 -15.07
N SER A 275 -10.21 25.23 -15.81
CA SER A 275 -11.24 26.27 -15.88
C SER A 275 -12.09 26.34 -14.61
N PHE A 276 -12.06 25.33 -13.74
CA PHE A 276 -12.69 25.39 -12.43
C PHE A 276 -12.11 26.52 -11.56
N TYR A 277 -10.77 26.64 -11.51
CA TYR A 277 -10.07 27.68 -10.77
C TYR A 277 -10.34 29.05 -11.37
N PHE A 278 -10.22 29.16 -12.70
CA PHE A 278 -10.51 30.38 -13.43
C PHE A 278 -11.94 30.87 -13.15
N LYS A 279 -12.95 30.02 -13.29
CA LYS A 279 -14.36 30.39 -13.05
C LYS A 279 -14.65 30.76 -11.60
N GLN A 280 -14.00 30.12 -10.62
CA GLN A 280 -14.21 30.44 -9.21
C GLN A 280 -13.53 31.76 -8.81
N VAL A 281 -12.36 32.03 -9.36
CA VAL A 281 -11.65 33.31 -9.18
C VAL A 281 -12.41 34.43 -9.88
N ASP A 282 -12.81 34.24 -11.14
CA ASP A 282 -13.57 35.21 -11.92
C ASP A 282 -14.92 35.54 -11.28
N LYS A 283 -15.63 34.54 -10.76
CA LYS A 283 -16.88 34.79 -10.04
C LYS A 283 -16.67 35.66 -8.80
N LYS A 284 -15.52 35.55 -8.13
CA LYS A 284 -15.17 36.37 -6.97
C LYS A 284 -14.70 37.77 -7.39
N SER A 285 -13.84 37.87 -8.41
CA SER A 285 -13.29 39.14 -8.89
C SER A 285 -14.33 40.00 -9.61
N LEU A 286 -15.26 39.38 -10.35
CA LEU A 286 -16.37 40.06 -11.04
C LEU A 286 -17.59 40.29 -10.14
N SER A 287 -17.46 40.06 -8.82
CA SER A 287 -18.53 40.36 -7.88
C SER A 287 -18.68 41.87 -7.68
N THR A 288 -19.90 42.37 -7.53
CA THR A 288 -20.17 43.77 -7.17
C THR A 288 -19.38 44.23 -5.95
N LYS A 289 -19.19 43.36 -4.96
CA LYS A 289 -18.37 43.66 -3.77
C LYS A 289 -16.89 43.84 -4.10
N ALA A 290 -16.35 43.02 -5.01
CA ALA A 290 -14.97 43.11 -5.43
C ALA A 290 -14.74 44.41 -6.21
N PHE A 291 -15.64 44.77 -7.13
CA PHE A 291 -15.58 46.06 -7.83
C PHE A 291 -15.69 47.26 -6.89
N GLN A 292 -16.57 47.21 -5.89
CA GLN A 292 -16.68 48.28 -4.89
C GLN A 292 -15.41 48.40 -4.05
N LEU A 293 -14.76 47.29 -3.71
CA LEU A 293 -13.50 47.29 -2.97
C LEU A 293 -12.36 47.87 -3.82
N GLU A 294 -12.26 47.45 -5.08
CA GLU A 294 -11.26 47.95 -6.02
C GLU A 294 -11.43 49.45 -6.30
N ALA A 295 -12.67 49.91 -6.51
CA ALA A 295 -12.97 51.33 -6.70
C ALA A 295 -12.63 52.18 -5.46
N ARG A 296 -12.86 51.66 -4.25
CA ARG A 296 -12.47 52.33 -2.99
C ARG A 296 -10.95 52.40 -2.85
N ALA A 297 -10.25 51.29 -3.11
CA ALA A 297 -8.79 51.24 -3.07
C ALA A 297 -8.16 52.20 -4.09
N ALA A 298 -8.73 52.30 -5.30
CA ALA A 298 -8.30 53.26 -6.32
C ALA A 298 -8.51 54.72 -5.88
N LEU A 299 -9.64 55.02 -5.22
CA LEU A 299 -9.90 56.35 -4.66
C LEU A 299 -8.91 56.69 -3.54
N GLU A 300 -8.65 55.77 -2.61
CA GLU A 300 -7.67 55.96 -1.53
C GLU A 300 -6.26 56.18 -2.08
N ASN A 301 -5.86 55.44 -3.11
CA ASN A 301 -4.58 55.65 -3.80
C ASN A 301 -4.52 57.00 -4.55
N ALA A 302 -5.63 57.46 -5.14
CA ALA A 302 -5.69 58.76 -5.79
C ALA A 302 -5.64 59.92 -4.78
N VAL A 303 -6.27 59.75 -3.61
CA VAL A 303 -6.26 60.74 -2.52
C VAL A 303 -4.92 60.74 -1.77
N GLY A 304 -4.28 59.57 -1.61
CA GLY A 304 -2.95 59.44 -1.02
C GLY A 304 -1.80 59.80 -1.97
N GLY A 305 -2.00 59.71 -3.28
CA GLY A 305 -1.02 60.03 -4.32
C GLY A 305 -0.94 61.52 -4.71
N GLY A 306 -1.75 62.39 -4.09
CA GLY A 306 -1.77 63.84 -4.35
C GLY A 306 -0.55 64.63 -3.85
N ALA A 307 0.47 63.98 -3.30
CA ALA A 307 1.65 64.63 -2.73
C ALA A 307 2.98 64.10 -3.29
N ALA A 308 3.10 63.92 -4.61
CA ALA A 308 4.40 63.88 -5.28
C ALA A 308 4.23 64.07 -6.80
N ALA A 309 4.41 65.31 -7.28
CA ALA A 309 4.79 65.58 -8.66
C ALA A 309 6.30 65.96 -8.69
N PRO A 310 7.01 65.68 -9.80
CA PRO A 310 8.39 65.22 -9.77
C PRO A 310 9.42 66.32 -10.05
N ALA A 311 10.67 66.09 -9.61
CA ALA A 311 11.82 66.86 -10.05
C ALA A 311 13.03 65.95 -10.35
N GLY A 312 13.37 65.83 -11.64
CA GLY A 312 14.76 65.87 -12.10
C GLY A 312 15.50 64.55 -12.41
N ALA A 313 15.88 64.43 -13.69
CA ALA A 313 17.08 63.78 -14.26
C ALA A 313 17.15 62.23 -14.27
N ALA A 314 17.00 61.54 -15.41
CA ALA A 314 17.88 61.39 -16.59
C ALA A 314 18.88 60.22 -16.49
N GLY A 315 18.86 59.32 -17.49
CA GLY A 315 19.88 58.29 -17.78
C GLY A 315 19.33 56.85 -17.79
N ALA A 316 18.92 56.31 -18.94
CA ALA A 316 19.69 55.38 -19.81
C ALA A 316 19.46 53.89 -19.40
N GLU A 317 18.60 53.13 -20.10
CA GLU A 317 18.86 52.28 -21.30
C GLU A 317 18.80 50.77 -20.99
N GLY A 318 17.92 50.06 -21.71
CA GLY A 318 17.98 48.64 -22.14
C GLY A 318 17.79 47.54 -21.08
N GLY A 319 17.13 46.40 -21.31
CA GLY A 319 16.43 45.83 -22.48
C GLY A 319 16.23 44.32 -22.24
N GLY A 320 15.12 43.76 -22.77
CA GLY A 320 14.85 42.30 -22.91
C GLY A 320 14.31 41.62 -21.63
N GLY A 321 13.17 40.93 -21.58
CA GLY A 321 12.38 40.31 -22.65
C GLY A 321 12.85 38.88 -22.92
N ASP A 322 12.36 37.90 -22.14
CA ASP A 322 12.22 36.47 -22.50
C ASP A 322 11.30 35.83 -21.43
N GLY A 323 10.20 35.10 -21.72
CA GLY A 323 9.78 34.47 -22.97
C GLY A 323 10.35 33.06 -23.08
N ALA A 324 9.79 32.08 -22.37
CA ALA A 324 10.10 30.67 -22.58
C ALA A 324 8.81 29.83 -22.53
N GLU A 325 8.46 29.31 -23.71
CA GLU A 325 7.68 28.09 -23.91
C GLU A 325 8.32 26.88 -23.20
#